data_AF-A0AAW2WLC1-F1
#
_entry.id   AF-A0AAW2WLC1-F1
#
_cell.length_a   1.000
_cell.length_b   1.000
_cell.length_c   1.000
_cell.angle_alpha   90.00
_cell.angle_beta   90.00
_cell.angle_gamma   90.00
#
_symmetry.space_group_name_H-M   'P 1'
#
loop_
_entity.id
_entity.type
_entity.pdbx_description
1 polymer ?
#
loop_
_entity_poly.entity_id
_entity_poly.type
_entity_poly.pdbx_seq_one_letter_code
_entity_poly.pdbx_strand_id
1 'polypeptide(L)'
;MNSQVEEKFSDFYRKWMAQLEDFLQLLLVVSREHSQAAEDMVNKLTAHHKQYYTSKWAAAHEDVLAFFTPVWLSRLEIAHLWVTGWKPSLAFRLVESLRTLGRLLLLRAWLA
;
A
#
# COMPACT_ATOMS: atom_id res chain seq x y z
N MET A 1 13.81 -11.22 -11.22
CA MET A 1 12.73 -11.53 -12.17
C MET A 1 11.46 -11.17 -11.43
N ASN A 2 10.70 -10.19 -11.94
CA ASN A 2 9.50 -9.73 -11.22
C ASN A 2 8.43 -10.83 -11.26
N SER A 3 7.64 -10.93 -10.20
CA SER A 3 6.54 -11.91 -10.15
C SER A 3 5.44 -11.52 -11.15
N GLN A 4 4.64 -12.49 -11.57
CA GLN A 4 3.51 -12.22 -12.47
C GLN A 4 2.51 -11.24 -11.84
N VAL A 5 2.38 -11.25 -10.51
CA VAL A 5 1.54 -10.31 -9.76
C VAL A 5 2.13 -8.90 -9.84
N GLU A 6 3.45 -8.76 -9.67
CA GLU A 6 4.15 -7.48 -9.78
C GLU A 6 3.96 -6.85 -11.16
N GLU A 7 4.13 -7.60 -12.24
CA GLU A 7 3.98 -7.09 -13.60
C GLU A 7 2.54 -6.62 -13.88
N LYS A 8 1.54 -7.47 -13.58
CA LYS A 8 0.13 -7.13 -13.75
C LYS A 8 -0.27 -5.91 -12.93
N PHE A 9 0.17 -5.86 -11.67
CA PHE A 9 -0.17 -4.75 -10.79
C PHE A 9 0.55 -3.45 -11.19
N SER A 10 1.78 -3.54 -11.70
CA SER A 10 2.51 -2.39 -12.26
C SER A 10 1.77 -1.77 -13.44
N ASP A 11 1.24 -2.60 -14.34
CA ASP A 11 0.44 -2.15 -15.48
C ASP A 11 -0.89 -1.52 -15.05
N PHE A 12 -1.56 -2.14 -14.07
CA PHE A 12 -2.76 -1.56 -13.45
C PHE A 12 -2.45 -0.20 -12.82
N TYR A 13 -1.40 -0.12 -12.00
CA TYR A 13 -1.01 1.10 -11.28
C TYR A 13 -0.70 2.24 -12.24
N ARG A 14 0.04 1.96 -13.32
CA ARG A 14 0.36 2.96 -14.35
C ARG A 14 -0.90 3.55 -14.98
N LYS A 15 -1.86 2.71 -15.35
CA LYS A 15 -3.15 3.17 -15.91
C LYS A 15 -3.97 3.95 -14.89
N TRP A 16 -4.03 3.46 -13.66
CA TRP A 16 -4.76 4.09 -12.57
C TRP A 16 -4.20 5.49 -12.23
N MET A 17 -2.87 5.64 -12.23
CA MET A 17 -2.19 6.92 -12.01
C MET A 17 -2.48 7.93 -13.13
N ALA A 18 -2.45 7.50 -14.40
CA ALA A 18 -2.81 8.38 -15.52
C ALA A 18 -4.25 8.92 -15.37
N GLN A 19 -5.20 8.05 -15.02
CA GLN A 19 -6.59 8.44 -14.77
C GLN A 19 -6.72 9.37 -13.55
N LEU A 20 -5.93 9.16 -12.50
CA LEU A 20 -5.92 10.04 -11.34
C LEU A 20 -5.48 11.46 -11.74
N GLU A 21 -4.46 11.57 -12.59
CA GLU A 21 -3.97 12.86 -13.08
C GLU A 21 -5.04 13.61 -13.89
N ASP A 22 -5.79 12.89 -14.75
CA ASP A 22 -6.95 13.45 -15.46
C ASP A 22 -8.02 13.97 -14.49
N PHE A 23 -8.35 13.19 -13.44
CA PHE A 23 -9.31 13.63 -12.42
C PHE A 23 -8.84 14.86 -11.66
N LEU A 24 -7.54 14.96 -11.35
CA LEU A 24 -6.99 16.14 -10.67
C LEU A 24 -7.12 17.40 -11.54
N GLN A 25 -6.86 17.30 -12.85
CA GLN A 25 -7.07 18.43 -13.77
C GLN A 25 -8.53 18.87 -13.81
N LEU A 26 -9.46 17.92 -13.87
CA LEU A 26 -10.90 18.22 -13.84
C LEU A 26 -11.32 18.85 -12.51
N LEU A 27 -10.77 18.39 -11.39
CA LEU A 27 -11.08 18.93 -10.07
C LEU A 27 -10.62 20.39 -9.93
N LEU A 28 -9.48 20.76 -10.51
CA LEU A 28 -9.00 22.14 -10.55
C LEU A 28 -9.94 23.07 -11.33
N VAL A 29 -10.56 22.58 -12.39
CA VAL A 29 -11.56 23.34 -13.17
C VAL A 29 -12.85 23.49 -12.37
N VAL A 30 -13.41 22.38 -11.89
CA VAL A 30 -14.68 22.37 -11.13
C VAL A 30 -14.59 23.20 -9.85
N SER A 31 -13.45 23.19 -9.17
CA SER A 31 -13.22 23.99 -7.96
C SER A 31 -13.31 25.50 -8.21
N ARG A 32 -12.99 25.98 -9.42
CA ARG A 32 -13.06 27.41 -9.75
C ARG A 32 -14.49 27.86 -10.06
N GLU A 33 -15.33 26.94 -10.49
CA GLU A 33 -16.70 27.22 -10.94
C GLU A 33 -17.75 27.04 -9.83
N HIS A 34 -17.35 26.56 -8.63
CA HIS A 34 -18.22 26.34 -7.47
C HIS A 34 -19.57 25.68 -7.82
N SER A 35 -19.53 24.68 -8.71
CA SER A 35 -20.72 24.07 -9.27
C SER A 35 -21.16 22.82 -8.51
N GLN A 36 -22.43 22.43 -8.67
CA GLN A 36 -22.98 21.15 -8.18
C GLN A 36 -22.16 19.93 -8.68
N ALA A 37 -21.38 20.08 -9.76
CA ALA A 37 -20.49 19.05 -10.29
C ALA A 37 -19.33 18.68 -9.34
N ALA A 38 -19.10 19.47 -8.28
CA ALA A 38 -18.11 19.17 -7.26
C ALA A 38 -18.44 17.87 -6.50
N GLU A 39 -19.71 17.64 -6.14
CA GLU A 39 -20.11 16.40 -5.45
C GLU A 39 -19.94 15.17 -6.35
N ASP A 40 -20.35 15.26 -7.61
CA ASP A 40 -20.15 14.21 -8.60
C ASP A 40 -18.67 13.88 -8.81
N MET A 41 -17.82 14.91 -8.79
CA MET A 41 -16.38 14.73 -8.91
C MET A 41 -15.78 14.04 -7.68
N VAL A 42 -16.20 14.45 -6.47
CA VAL A 42 -15.77 13.78 -5.22
C VAL A 42 -16.20 12.32 -5.22
N ASN A 43 -17.41 12.01 -5.68
CA ASN A 43 -17.90 10.64 -5.81
C ASN A 43 -17.08 9.81 -6.79
N LYS A 44 -16.76 10.37 -7.97
CA LYS A 44 -15.88 9.73 -8.96
C LYS A 44 -14.48 9.46 -8.39
N LEU A 45 -13.86 10.44 -7.74
CA LEU A 45 -12.53 10.30 -7.16
C LEU A 45 -12.51 9.27 -6.03
N THR A 46 -13.56 9.26 -5.19
CA THR A 46 -13.73 8.27 -4.12
C THR A 46 -13.88 6.86 -4.68
N ALA A 47 -14.69 6.69 -5.73
CA ALA A 47 -14.83 5.41 -6.42
C ALA A 47 -13.50 4.94 -7.05
N HIS A 48 -12.75 5.87 -7.66
CA HIS A 48 -11.43 5.60 -8.25
C HIS A 48 -10.43 5.10 -7.20
N HIS A 49 -10.40 5.72 -6.01
CA HIS A 49 -9.58 5.26 -4.90
C HIS A 49 -10.05 3.91 -4.35
N LYS A 50 -11.35 3.68 -4.25
CA LYS A 50 -11.90 2.39 -3.84
C LYS A 50 -11.48 1.26 -4.79
N GLN A 51 -11.46 1.55 -6.10
CA GLN A 51 -10.96 0.60 -7.11
C GLN A 51 -9.49 0.25 -6.88
N TYR A 52 -8.63 1.24 -6.62
CA TYR A 52 -7.22 1.00 -6.29
C TYR A 52 -7.06 0.02 -5.13
N TYR A 53 -7.72 0.29 -4.00
CA TYR A 53 -7.60 -0.59 -2.84
C TYR A 53 -8.18 -1.97 -3.11
N THR A 54 -9.30 -2.08 -3.82
CA THR A 54 -9.89 -3.38 -4.18
C THR A 54 -8.91 -4.22 -4.99
N SER A 55 -8.31 -3.62 -6.03
CA SER A 55 -7.30 -4.29 -6.87
C SER A 55 -6.02 -4.62 -6.09
N LYS A 56 -5.57 -3.72 -5.21
CA LYS A 56 -4.40 -3.92 -4.35
C LYS A 56 -4.59 -5.09 -3.39
N TRP A 57 -5.74 -5.16 -2.73
CA TRP A 57 -6.06 -6.24 -1.80
C TRP A 57 -6.18 -7.59 -2.52
N ALA A 58 -6.79 -7.64 -3.70
CA ALA A 58 -6.86 -8.85 -4.50
C ALA A 58 -5.46 -9.37 -4.89
N ALA A 59 -4.60 -8.48 -5.40
CA ALA A 59 -3.24 -8.84 -5.78
C ALA A 59 -2.36 -9.23 -4.58
N ALA A 60 -2.51 -8.54 -3.43
CA ALA A 60 -1.79 -8.88 -2.20
C ALA A 60 -2.24 -10.24 -1.61
N HIS A 61 -3.48 -10.67 -1.89
CA HIS A 61 -3.93 -12.01 -1.53
C HIS A 61 -3.24 -13.11 -2.33
N GLU A 62 -2.87 -12.83 -3.58
CA GLU A 62 -2.12 -13.74 -4.45
C GLU A 62 -0.62 -13.77 -4.09
N ASP A 63 -0.01 -12.60 -3.90
CA ASP A 63 1.40 -12.46 -3.53
C ASP A 63 1.59 -11.23 -2.63
N VAL A 64 1.63 -11.46 -1.31
CA VAL A 64 1.82 -10.38 -0.34
C VAL A 64 3.25 -9.85 -0.35
N LEU A 65 4.24 -10.65 -0.76
CA LEU A 65 5.66 -10.28 -0.71
C LEU A 65 5.98 -9.20 -1.75
N ALA A 66 5.33 -9.27 -2.91
CA ALA A 66 5.38 -8.25 -3.97
C ALA A 66 5.05 -6.82 -3.48
N PHE A 67 4.29 -6.67 -2.38
CA PHE A 67 3.86 -5.37 -1.87
C PHE A 67 4.76 -4.79 -0.77
N PHE A 68 5.78 -5.51 -0.29
CA PHE A 68 6.77 -4.98 0.66
C PHE A 68 7.88 -4.17 -0.03
N THR A 69 8.22 -4.53 -1.26
CA THR A 69 9.19 -3.81 -2.10
C THR A 69 8.60 -3.59 -3.50
N PRO A 70 7.53 -2.79 -3.61
CA PRO A 70 6.78 -2.67 -4.85
C PRO A 70 7.63 -2.06 -5.97
N VAL A 71 7.80 -2.80 -7.06
CA VAL A 71 8.64 -2.40 -8.21
C VAL A 71 8.07 -1.24 -9.03
N TRP A 72 6.78 -0.96 -8.90
CA TRP A 72 6.09 0.12 -9.59
C TRP A 72 6.19 1.47 -8.88
N LEU A 73 6.81 1.53 -7.70
CA LEU A 73 7.03 2.77 -6.96
C LEU A 73 8.49 3.22 -7.08
N SER A 74 8.69 4.53 -7.07
CA SER A 74 10.02 5.12 -6.96
C SER A 74 10.64 4.84 -5.60
N ARG A 75 11.98 4.91 -5.52
CA ARG A 75 12.70 4.75 -4.24
C ARG A 75 12.23 5.73 -3.16
N LEU A 76 11.80 6.93 -3.56
CA LEU A 76 11.28 7.94 -2.64
C LEU A 76 9.90 7.56 -2.09
N GLU A 77 9.00 7.08 -2.95
CA GLU A 77 7.67 6.61 -2.55
C GLU A 77 7.76 5.37 -1.67
N ILE A 78 8.64 4.43 -2.02
CA ILE A 78 8.93 3.26 -1.17
C ILE A 78 9.41 3.72 0.20
N ALA A 79 10.36 4.66 0.28
CA ALA A 79 10.81 5.20 1.56
C ALA A 79 9.64 5.81 2.37
N HIS A 80 8.71 6.50 1.71
CA HIS A 80 7.53 7.05 2.38
C HIS A 80 6.55 5.99 2.91
N LEU A 81 6.44 4.81 2.28
CA LEU A 81 5.67 3.68 2.84
C LEU A 81 6.21 3.22 4.19
N TRP A 82 7.53 3.34 4.42
CA TRP A 82 8.15 3.04 5.71
C TRP A 82 8.05 4.19 6.72
N VAL A 83 7.85 5.42 6.23
CA VAL A 83 7.71 6.63 7.08
C VAL A 83 6.34 6.69 7.76
N THR A 84 5.29 6.07 7.20
CA THR A 84 3.92 6.05 7.77
C THR A 84 3.74 5.13 8.99
N GLY A 85 4.83 4.67 9.64
CA GLY A 85 4.79 4.16 11.02
C GLY A 85 5.36 2.76 11.24
N TRP A 86 5.76 2.04 10.19
CA TRP A 86 6.44 0.75 10.34
C TRP A 86 7.94 0.90 10.09
N LYS A 87 8.71 1.07 11.15
CA LYS A 87 10.19 1.12 11.05
C LYS A 87 10.69 -0.34 10.89
N PRO A 88 11.47 -0.70 9.86
CA PRO A 88 12.01 -2.06 9.71
C PRO A 88 12.77 -2.55 10.95
N SER A 89 13.43 -1.64 11.66
CA SER A 89 14.11 -1.93 12.94
C SER A 89 13.17 -2.36 14.06
N LEU A 90 11.86 -2.08 13.97
CA LEU A 90 10.85 -2.59 14.89
C LEU A 90 10.62 -4.08 14.66
N ALA A 91 10.55 -4.54 13.40
CA ALA A 91 10.38 -5.96 13.08
C ALA A 91 11.54 -6.81 13.60
N PHE A 92 12.79 -6.37 13.41
CA PHE A 92 13.97 -7.07 13.94
C PHE A 92 13.96 -7.15 15.48
N ARG A 93 13.53 -6.08 16.17
CA ARG A 93 13.38 -6.09 17.62
C ARG A 93 12.27 -7.02 18.10
N LEU A 94 11.19 -7.13 17.34
CA LEU A 94 10.04 -8.00 17.63
C LEU A 94 10.42 -9.49 17.44
N VAL A 95 11.19 -9.82 16.41
CA VAL A 95 11.71 -11.18 16.22
C VAL A 95 12.61 -11.59 17.37
N GLU A 96 13.54 -10.73 17.81
CA GLU A 96 14.43 -11.07 18.93
C GLU A 96 13.67 -11.16 20.26
N SER A 97 12.65 -10.32 20.48
CA SER A 97 11.82 -10.41 21.69
C SER A 97 11.02 -11.71 21.73
N LEU A 98 10.41 -12.11 20.62
CA LEU A 98 9.71 -13.40 20.48
C LEU A 98 10.65 -14.60 20.67
N ARG A 99 11.86 -14.54 20.11
CA ARG A 99 12.91 -15.57 20.28
C ARG A 99 13.33 -15.72 21.74
N THR A 100 13.43 -14.60 22.45
CA THR A 100 13.79 -14.57 23.87
C THR A 100 12.65 -15.09 24.75
N LEU A 101 11.40 -14.73 24.44
CA LEU A 101 10.21 -15.25 25.11
C LEU A 101 10.08 -16.77 24.97
N GLY A 102 10.31 -17.29 23.76
CA GLY A 102 10.28 -18.74 23.49
C GLY A 102 11.35 -19.51 24.28
N ARG A 103 12.56 -18.96 24.40
CA ARG A 103 13.64 -19.55 25.23
C ARG A 103 13.29 -19.57 26.72
N LEU A 104 12.68 -18.51 27.23
CA LEU A 104 12.24 -18.42 28.64
C LEU A 104 11.12 -19.41 28.94
N LEU A 105 10.17 -19.60 28.02
CA LEU A 105 9.09 -20.58 28.15
C LEU A 105 9.64 -22.02 28.13
N LEU A 106 10.61 -22.32 27.27
CA LEU A 106 11.29 -23.63 27.23
C LEU A 106 12.08 -23.90 28.51
N LEU A 107 12.81 -22.91 29.04
CA LEU A 107 13.52 -23.04 30.32
C LEU A 107 12.56 -23.26 31.49
N ARG A 108 11.41 -22.58 31.51
CA ARG A 108 10.38 -22.79 32.54
C ARG A 108 9.71 -24.16 32.45
N ALA A 109 9.50 -24.69 31.25
CA ALA A 109 8.98 -26.05 31.04
C ALA A 109 9.97 -27.15 31.41
N TRP A 110 11.27 -26.86 31.44
CA TRP A 110 12.33 -27.78 31.86
C TRP A 110 12.61 -27.76 33.37
N LEU A 111 12.13 -26.73 34.06
CA LEU A 111 12.31 -26.50 35.50
C LEU A 111 11.06 -26.85 36.33
N ALA A 112 9.97 -27.28 35.70
CA ALA A 112 8.72 -27.74 36.32
C ALA A 112 8.58 -29.26 36.12
#